data_AF-A0A1I4HE55-F1
#
_entry.id   AF-A0A1I4HE55-F1
#
_cell.length_a   1.000
_cell.length_b   1.000
_cell.length_c   1.000
_cell.angle_alpha   90.00
_cell.angle_beta   90.00
_cell.angle_gamma   90.00
#
_symmetry.space_group_name_H-M   'P 1'
#
loop_
_entity.id
_entity.type
_entity.pdbx_description
1 polymer ?
#
loop_
_entity_poly.entity_id
_entity_poly.type
_entity_poly.pdbx_seq_one_letter_code
_entity_poly.pdbx_strand_id
1 'polypeptide(L)'
;MKGSAKAAVKSGAEAAPAPEVPVSEDDLRIRGLILAELDRRRVRPVARRTLALIAEGFVEPAEGLPGYRIVDMTGAVRRRDEGEGAAMPLTIHDLIDELTERHQTLMLPALPPQPPPEPARDPIADVRAAGARFVETQSALARSLANTSAERSRALASAASETVEGWRHRLAERFRAKPRPAPAEAVAPATLDATSAAAIPQPPGGAARFATLGTRLGGNLRQVSARSGEAASRLRDVVEDGLAAGGRRPVVLMGLGALAGAALVAGLLLAGREDGAGETQVSRNTAPQAEQPAPAANPAAPNPANTDTPPPETDQRPPEPPRNPNAVEGPAEVIDTATLRVGGKLVRLFGVEWVRGGQADELSKYLRGRSVTCLPAAGSSAHVCTVEGRDLSEVVLFNGGGRASSEATPELVAAEDHARTERLGVWKK
;
A
#
# COMPACT_ATOMS: atom_id res chain seq x y z
N MET A 1 -21.75 -89.89 2.44
CA MET A 1 -20.29 -90.11 2.41
C MET A 1 -19.67 -88.81 1.90
N LYS A 2 -19.27 -87.87 2.77
CA LYS A 2 -17.89 -87.70 3.32
C LYS A 2 -16.80 -87.72 2.24
N GLY A 3 -16.10 -86.58 2.10
CA GLY A 3 -14.89 -86.40 1.27
C GLY A 3 -14.73 -84.94 0.89
N SER A 4 -14.34 -84.07 1.82
CA SER A 4 -12.96 -83.73 2.20
C SER A 4 -12.37 -82.61 1.36
N ALA A 5 -12.03 -81.56 2.10
CA ALA A 5 -11.36 -80.33 1.71
C ALA A 5 -10.04 -80.55 0.97
N LYS A 6 -9.72 -79.62 0.06
CA LYS A 6 -8.35 -79.12 -0.11
C LYS A 6 -8.38 -77.68 -0.65
N ALA A 7 -8.28 -76.72 0.28
CA ALA A 7 -7.96 -75.34 -0.04
C ALA A 7 -6.49 -75.29 -0.48
N ALA A 8 -6.24 -74.90 -1.73
CA ALA A 8 -4.92 -74.53 -2.20
C ALA A 8 -4.80 -73.00 -2.09
N VAL A 9 -4.09 -72.57 -1.04
CA VAL A 9 -3.64 -71.19 -0.87
C VAL A 9 -2.66 -70.88 -2.01
N LYS A 10 -3.07 -70.00 -2.91
CA LYS A 10 -2.21 -69.44 -3.96
C LYS A 10 -1.35 -68.37 -3.30
N SER A 11 -0.13 -68.74 -2.94
CA SER A 11 0.92 -67.82 -2.52
C SER A 11 1.22 -66.85 -3.66
N GLY A 12 0.70 -65.62 -3.55
CA GLY A 12 1.16 -64.49 -4.33
C GLY A 12 2.57 -64.16 -3.86
N ALA A 13 3.57 -64.60 -4.61
CA ALA A 13 4.91 -64.06 -4.51
C ALA A 13 4.85 -62.64 -5.07
N GLU A 14 4.63 -61.68 -4.17
CA GLU A 14 4.77 -60.25 -4.42
C GLU A 14 6.23 -60.01 -4.77
N ALA A 15 6.50 -59.76 -6.05
CA ALA A 15 7.81 -59.41 -6.54
C ALA A 15 8.23 -58.13 -5.83
N ALA A 16 9.28 -58.23 -5.00
CA ALA A 16 9.90 -57.08 -4.36
C ALA A 16 10.18 -56.00 -5.42
N PRO A 17 9.87 -54.72 -5.15
CA PRO A 17 10.20 -53.64 -6.07
C PRO A 17 11.69 -53.66 -6.35
N ALA A 18 12.06 -53.63 -7.64
CA ALA A 18 13.45 -53.58 -8.05
C ALA A 18 14.15 -52.42 -7.33
N PRO A 19 15.41 -52.61 -6.88
CA PRO A 19 16.15 -51.53 -6.24
C PRO A 19 16.20 -50.33 -7.17
N GLU A 20 15.64 -49.20 -6.74
CA GLU A 20 15.74 -47.94 -7.45
C GLU A 20 17.22 -47.58 -7.56
N VAL A 21 17.77 -47.70 -8.77
CA VAL A 21 19.16 -47.31 -9.04
C VAL A 21 19.25 -45.82 -8.75
N PRO A 22 20.18 -45.38 -7.88
CA PRO A 22 20.34 -43.96 -7.59
C PRO A 22 20.63 -43.22 -8.90
N VAL A 23 19.82 -42.20 -9.20
CA VAL A 23 19.96 -41.36 -10.38
C VAL A 23 21.34 -40.68 -10.33
N SER A 24 22.10 -40.73 -11.41
CA SER A 24 23.43 -40.11 -11.46
C SER A 24 23.34 -38.60 -11.31
N GLU A 25 24.35 -37.97 -10.72
CA GLU A 25 24.46 -36.51 -10.65
C GLU A 25 24.44 -35.87 -12.05
N ASP A 26 25.03 -36.56 -13.05
CA ASP A 26 24.98 -36.13 -14.44
C ASP A 26 23.57 -36.13 -15.03
N ASP A 27 22.75 -37.13 -14.69
CA ASP A 27 21.37 -37.21 -15.17
C ASP A 27 20.53 -36.07 -14.59
N LEU A 28 20.76 -35.72 -13.31
CA LEU A 28 20.10 -34.58 -12.67
C LEU A 28 20.52 -33.26 -13.32
N ARG A 29 21.81 -33.09 -13.62
CA ARG A 29 22.34 -31.92 -14.34
C ARG A 29 21.74 -31.79 -15.73
N ILE A 30 21.71 -32.88 -16.50
CA ILE A 30 21.13 -32.92 -17.85
C ILE A 30 19.63 -32.58 -17.81
N ARG A 31 18.87 -33.18 -16.88
CA ARG A 31 17.46 -32.85 -16.67
C ARG A 31 17.26 -31.36 -16.38
N GLY A 32 18.11 -30.77 -15.55
CA GLY A 32 18.09 -29.33 -15.28
C GLY A 32 18.28 -28.48 -16.54
N LEU A 33 19.23 -28.84 -17.40
CA LEU A 33 19.46 -28.15 -18.68
C LEU A 33 18.27 -28.27 -19.64
N ILE A 34 17.67 -29.46 -19.75
CA ILE A 34 16.48 -29.71 -20.57
C ILE A 34 15.31 -28.84 -20.08
N LEU A 35 15.04 -28.85 -18.77
CA LEU A 35 13.94 -28.06 -18.20
C LEU A 35 14.14 -26.56 -18.38
N ALA A 36 15.37 -26.07 -18.21
CA ALA A 36 15.70 -24.67 -18.44
C ALA A 36 15.46 -24.26 -19.91
N GLU A 37 15.77 -25.13 -20.87
CA GLU A 37 15.51 -24.86 -22.29
C GLU A 37 14.01 -24.89 -22.63
N LEU A 38 13.25 -25.84 -22.09
CA LEU A 38 11.79 -25.89 -22.25
C LEU A 38 11.10 -24.65 -21.68
N ASP A 39 11.61 -24.11 -20.57
CA ASP A 39 11.10 -22.87 -19.97
C ASP A 39 11.39 -21.66 -20.86
N ARG A 40 12.60 -21.57 -21.43
CA ARG A 40 12.96 -20.54 -22.42
C ARG A 40 12.00 -20.53 -23.61
N ARG A 41 11.56 -21.70 -24.05
CA ARG A 41 10.63 -21.87 -25.19
C ARG A 41 9.15 -21.72 -24.81
N ARG A 42 8.83 -21.40 -23.56
CA ARG A 42 7.46 -21.18 -23.06
C ARG A 42 6.52 -22.35 -23.36
N VAL A 43 7.01 -23.56 -23.12
CA VAL A 43 6.22 -24.78 -23.18
C VAL A 43 5.06 -24.70 -22.16
N ARG A 44 3.87 -25.17 -22.53
CA ARG A 44 2.72 -25.20 -21.60
C ARG A 44 3.06 -26.03 -20.35
N PRO A 45 2.65 -25.60 -19.14
CA PRO A 45 2.99 -26.31 -17.90
C PRO A 45 2.62 -27.81 -17.91
N VAL A 46 1.46 -28.14 -18.49
CA VAL A 46 0.98 -29.53 -18.61
C VAL A 46 1.81 -30.39 -19.55
N ALA A 47 2.49 -29.81 -20.55
CA ALA A 47 3.30 -30.52 -21.53
C ALA A 47 4.78 -30.60 -21.14
N ARG A 48 5.20 -29.77 -20.19
CA ARG A 48 6.60 -29.63 -19.76
C ARG A 48 7.22 -30.96 -19.34
N ARG A 49 6.52 -31.74 -18.49
CA ARG A 49 7.02 -33.03 -18.01
C ARG A 49 7.13 -34.06 -19.14
N THR A 50 6.14 -34.10 -20.03
CA THR A 50 6.13 -35.03 -21.16
C THR A 50 7.26 -34.75 -22.13
N LEU A 51 7.47 -33.49 -22.50
CA LEU A 51 8.56 -33.10 -23.41
C LEU A 51 9.93 -33.30 -22.76
N ALA A 52 10.07 -33.07 -21.46
CA ALA A 52 11.30 -33.37 -20.74
C ALA A 52 11.64 -34.87 -20.80
N LEU A 53 10.66 -35.76 -20.58
CA LEU A 53 10.87 -37.21 -20.67
C LEU A 53 11.24 -37.66 -22.08
N ILE A 54 10.62 -37.07 -23.11
CA ILE A 54 10.98 -37.34 -24.50
C ILE A 54 12.42 -36.90 -24.77
N ALA A 55 12.80 -35.69 -24.35
CA ALA A 55 14.16 -35.17 -24.54
C ALA A 55 15.20 -35.99 -23.76
N GLU A 56 14.91 -36.40 -22.52
CA GLU A 56 15.77 -37.27 -21.72
C GLU A 56 16.08 -38.59 -22.46
N GLY A 57 15.12 -39.16 -23.21
CA GLY A 57 15.32 -40.36 -24.00
C GLY A 57 16.28 -40.21 -25.20
N PHE A 58 16.62 -38.98 -25.59
CA PHE A 58 17.57 -38.69 -26.67
C PHE A 58 18.90 -38.14 -26.16
N VAL A 59 19.09 -37.95 -24.85
CA VAL A 59 20.31 -37.36 -24.29
C VAL A 59 21.02 -38.40 -23.43
N GLU A 60 22.27 -38.69 -23.78
CA GLU A 60 23.14 -39.55 -22.98
C GLU A 60 24.25 -38.73 -22.31
N PRO A 61 24.64 -39.07 -21.07
CA PRO A 61 25.85 -38.51 -20.47
C PRO A 61 27.08 -38.94 -21.28
N ALA A 62 28.01 -38.00 -21.46
CA ALA A 62 29.22 -38.23 -22.22
C ALA A 62 30.40 -37.52 -21.55
N GLU A 63 31.59 -38.10 -21.67
CA GLU A 63 32.82 -37.48 -21.19
C GLU A 63 33.22 -36.28 -22.07
N GLY A 64 33.76 -35.24 -21.45
CA GLY A 64 34.17 -34.00 -22.13
C GLY A 64 33.09 -32.91 -22.10
N LEU A 65 33.37 -31.74 -22.67
CA LEU A 65 32.40 -30.65 -22.75
C LEU A 65 31.48 -30.87 -23.97
N PRO A 66 30.14 -30.78 -23.83
CA PRO A 66 29.36 -30.20 -22.72
C PRO A 66 28.89 -31.17 -21.62
N GLY A 67 29.41 -32.39 -21.60
CA GLY A 67 29.06 -33.42 -20.60
C GLY A 67 27.82 -34.23 -20.97
N TYR A 68 27.39 -34.16 -22.23
CA TYR A 68 26.27 -34.92 -22.79
C TYR A 68 26.42 -35.03 -24.31
N ARG A 69 25.75 -35.99 -24.92
CA ARG A 69 25.59 -36.13 -26.37
C ARG A 69 24.14 -36.46 -26.71
N ILE A 70 23.67 -36.00 -27.87
CA ILE A 70 22.34 -36.36 -28.35
C ILE A 70 22.45 -37.56 -29.27
N VAL A 71 21.65 -38.58 -28.99
CA VAL A 71 21.55 -39.82 -29.74
C VAL A 71 20.21 -39.91 -30.47
N ASP A 72 20.13 -40.74 -31.50
CA ASP A 72 18.87 -41.10 -32.14
C ASP A 72 18.25 -42.35 -31.47
N MET A 73 17.13 -42.84 -32.02
CA MET A 73 16.46 -44.04 -31.51
C MET A 73 17.31 -45.33 -31.63
N THR A 74 18.38 -45.29 -32.41
CA THR A 74 19.33 -46.40 -32.58
C THR A 74 20.55 -46.29 -31.66
N GLY A 75 20.67 -45.18 -30.91
CA GLY A 75 21.82 -44.86 -30.07
C GLY A 75 22.98 -44.19 -30.83
N ALA A 76 22.81 -43.87 -32.12
CA ALA A 76 23.83 -43.19 -32.89
C ALA A 76 23.83 -41.69 -32.58
N VAL A 77 25.02 -41.09 -32.43
CA VAL A 77 25.16 -39.66 -32.10
C VAL A 77 24.64 -38.81 -33.26
N ARG A 78 23.64 -37.98 -32.98
CA ARG A 78 23.07 -37.05 -33.94
C ARG A 78 24.00 -35.85 -34.13
N ARG A 79 24.17 -35.46 -35.39
CA ARG A 79 24.93 -34.29 -35.79
C ARG A 79 24.05 -33.37 -36.63
N ARG A 80 24.33 -32.07 -36.56
CA ARG A 80 23.70 -31.08 -37.43
C ARG A 80 24.41 -31.07 -38.78
N ASP A 81 23.63 -31.23 -39.84
CA ASP A 81 24.10 -31.04 -41.21
C ASP A 81 24.08 -29.54 -41.55
N GLU A 82 25.23 -28.87 -41.39
CA GLU A 82 25.43 -27.56 -42.02
C GLU A 82 26.02 -27.79 -43.41
N GLY A 83 25.27 -27.40 -44.45
CA GLY A 83 25.67 -27.57 -45.85
C GLY A 83 27.05 -26.98 -46.13
N GLU A 84 28.03 -27.88 -46.30
CA GLU A 84 29.48 -27.65 -46.57
C GLU A 84 30.41 -27.48 -45.35
N GLY A 85 29.91 -27.58 -44.11
CA GLY A 85 30.71 -27.52 -42.88
C GLY A 85 30.98 -28.87 -42.22
N ALA A 86 31.95 -28.92 -41.30
CA ALA A 86 32.16 -30.08 -40.44
C ALA A 86 30.93 -30.29 -39.54
N ALA A 87 30.32 -31.47 -39.61
CA ALA A 87 29.11 -31.80 -38.87
C ALA A 87 29.30 -31.62 -37.36
N MET A 88 28.64 -30.61 -36.79
CA MET A 88 28.70 -30.29 -35.36
C MET A 88 27.80 -31.24 -34.56
N PRO A 89 28.19 -31.61 -33.32
CA PRO A 89 27.32 -32.38 -32.45
C PRO A 89 26.04 -31.58 -32.15
N LEU A 90 24.89 -32.26 -32.20
CA LEU A 90 23.61 -31.64 -31.89
C LEU A 90 23.59 -31.26 -30.39
N THR A 91 23.08 -30.06 -30.07
CA THR A 91 22.97 -29.57 -28.69
C THR A 91 21.55 -29.71 -28.14
N ILE A 92 21.37 -29.65 -26.80
CA ILE A 92 20.03 -29.70 -26.19
C ILE A 92 19.12 -28.61 -26.76
N HIS A 93 19.66 -27.42 -27.04
CA HIS A 93 18.93 -26.33 -27.67
C HIS A 93 18.33 -26.76 -29.02
N ASP A 94 19.15 -27.39 -29.86
CA ASP A 94 18.74 -27.85 -31.19
C ASP A 94 17.69 -28.97 -31.11
N LEU A 95 17.84 -29.89 -30.15
CA LEU A 95 16.86 -30.94 -29.89
C LEU A 95 15.51 -30.36 -29.45
N ILE A 96 15.52 -29.38 -28.54
CA ILE A 96 14.29 -28.73 -28.09
C ILE A 96 13.64 -27.93 -29.23
N ASP A 97 14.43 -27.36 -30.14
CA ASP A 97 13.91 -26.67 -31.32
C ASP A 97 13.18 -27.63 -32.25
N GLU A 98 13.78 -28.78 -32.56
CA GLU A 98 13.12 -29.83 -33.33
C GLU A 98 11.82 -30.32 -32.67
N LEU A 99 11.85 -30.52 -31.34
CA LEU A 99 10.65 -30.94 -30.59
C LEU A 99 9.57 -29.85 -30.61
N THR A 100 9.97 -28.58 -30.52
CA THR A 100 9.05 -27.43 -30.55
C THR A 100 8.40 -27.27 -31.92
N GLU A 101 9.17 -27.45 -32.99
CA GLU A 101 8.67 -27.43 -34.37
C GLU A 101 7.68 -28.57 -34.64
N ARG A 102 7.94 -29.77 -34.11
CA ARG A 102 7.03 -30.92 -34.24
C ARG A 102 5.79 -30.81 -33.36
N HIS A 103 5.90 -30.13 -32.21
CA HIS A 103 4.83 -30.07 -31.20
C HIS A 103 4.37 -28.64 -30.91
N GLN A 104 4.11 -27.86 -31.96
CA GLN A 104 3.69 -26.44 -31.84
C GLN A 104 2.45 -26.24 -30.96
N THR A 105 1.53 -27.21 -30.94
CA THR A 105 0.29 -27.16 -30.12
C THR A 105 0.56 -27.18 -28.61
N LEU A 106 1.73 -27.66 -28.19
CA LEU A 106 2.16 -27.72 -26.79
C LEU A 106 2.81 -26.41 -26.31
N MET A 107 2.98 -25.44 -27.19
CA MET A 107 3.56 -24.14 -26.86
C MET A 107 2.49 -23.12 -26.43
N LEU A 108 2.90 -22.18 -25.59
CA LEU A 108 2.08 -21.00 -25.30
C LEU A 108 2.15 -20.03 -26.49
N PRO A 109 1.06 -19.30 -26.78
CA PRO A 109 1.09 -18.28 -27.80
C PRO A 109 2.19 -17.24 -27.49
N ALA A 110 2.84 -16.76 -28.55
CA ALA A 110 3.79 -15.66 -28.45
C ALA A 110 3.14 -14.51 -27.68
N LEU A 111 3.88 -13.94 -26.73
CA LEU A 111 3.39 -12.79 -25.99
C LEU A 111 3.19 -11.68 -27.02
N PRO A 112 2.09 -10.90 -26.98
CA PRO A 112 1.96 -9.74 -27.84
C PRO A 112 3.22 -8.87 -27.69
N PRO A 113 3.73 -8.28 -28.79
CA PRO A 113 4.91 -7.44 -28.73
C PRO A 113 4.68 -6.39 -27.65
N GLN A 114 5.61 -6.31 -26.70
CA GLN A 114 5.51 -5.28 -25.67
C GLN A 114 5.45 -3.91 -26.37
N PRO A 115 4.56 -3.01 -25.94
CA PRO A 115 4.56 -1.66 -26.50
C PRO A 115 5.96 -1.07 -26.34
N PRO A 116 6.42 -0.27 -27.31
CA PRO A 116 7.75 0.33 -27.25
C PRO A 116 7.93 1.02 -25.89
N PRO A 117 9.11 0.88 -25.25
CA PRO A 117 9.35 1.47 -23.95
C PRO A 117 8.99 2.96 -24.04
N GLU A 118 8.06 3.40 -23.20
CA GLU A 118 7.71 4.79 -23.13
C GLU A 118 8.99 5.61 -22.92
N PRO A 119 9.17 6.74 -23.62
CA PRO A 119 10.35 7.55 -23.44
C PRO A 119 10.48 7.90 -21.96
N ALA A 120 11.71 7.82 -21.43
CA ALA A 120 12.01 8.08 -20.03
C ALA A 120 11.34 9.39 -19.61
N ARG A 121 10.26 9.27 -18.82
CA ARG A 121 9.52 10.43 -18.33
C ARG A 121 10.41 11.15 -17.35
N ASP A 122 10.68 12.44 -17.61
CA ASP A 122 11.39 13.28 -16.67
C ASP A 122 10.46 13.53 -15.46
N PRO A 123 10.75 12.96 -14.28
CA PRO A 123 9.88 13.09 -13.12
C PRO A 123 9.72 14.55 -12.69
N ILE A 124 10.71 15.41 -13.01
CA ILE A 124 10.67 16.83 -12.69
C ILE A 124 9.67 17.55 -13.62
N ALA A 125 9.60 17.16 -14.89
CA ALA A 125 8.63 17.69 -15.83
C ALA A 125 7.20 17.28 -15.45
N ASP A 126 7.01 16.02 -15.03
CA ASP A 126 5.70 15.51 -14.61
C ASP A 126 5.20 16.17 -13.32
N VAL A 127 6.07 16.38 -12.33
CA VAL A 127 5.71 17.12 -11.10
C VAL A 127 5.39 18.58 -11.40
N ARG A 128 6.11 19.22 -12.33
CA ARG A 128 5.81 20.59 -12.76
C ARG A 128 4.47 20.68 -13.50
N ALA A 129 4.17 19.72 -14.38
CA ALA A 129 2.89 19.64 -15.08
C ALA A 129 1.73 19.37 -14.12
N ALA A 130 1.91 18.49 -13.13
CA ALA A 130 0.94 18.23 -12.08
C ALA A 130 0.70 19.47 -11.19
N GLY A 131 1.77 20.17 -10.82
CA GLY A 131 1.70 21.43 -10.08
C GLY A 131 0.94 22.52 -10.83
N ALA A 132 1.17 22.65 -12.14
CA ALA A 132 0.44 23.60 -12.98
C ALA A 132 -1.07 23.31 -13.01
N ARG A 133 -1.46 22.04 -13.18
CA ARG A 133 -2.88 21.62 -13.13
C ARG A 133 -3.50 21.88 -11.76
N PHE A 134 -2.76 21.67 -10.68
CA PHE A 134 -3.27 21.95 -9.33
C PHE A 134 -3.51 23.45 -9.13
N VAL A 135 -2.57 24.32 -9.52
CA VAL A 135 -2.74 25.78 -9.44
C VAL A 135 -3.92 26.25 -10.30
N GLU A 136 -4.10 25.66 -11.48
CA GLU A 136 -5.23 25.96 -12.36
C GLU A 136 -6.57 25.60 -11.70
N THR A 137 -6.68 24.42 -11.09
CA THR A 137 -7.89 23.99 -10.34
C THR A 137 -8.18 24.88 -9.13
N GLN A 138 -7.15 25.28 -8.37
CA GLN A 138 -7.31 26.21 -7.25
C GLN A 138 -7.76 27.59 -7.71
N SER A 139 -7.23 28.08 -8.85
CA SER A 139 -7.64 29.36 -9.42
C SER A 139 -9.09 29.34 -9.92
N ALA A 140 -9.56 28.21 -10.49
CA ALA A 140 -10.93 28.04 -10.91
C ALA A 140 -11.90 28.03 -9.71
N LEU A 141 -11.51 27.36 -8.63
CA LEU A 141 -12.29 27.31 -7.39
C LEU A 141 -12.33 28.69 -6.69
N ALA A 142 -11.23 29.44 -6.67
CA ALA A 142 -11.21 30.78 -6.13
C ALA A 142 -12.14 31.74 -6.93
N ARG A 143 -12.13 31.64 -8.26
CA ARG A 143 -13.03 32.43 -9.12
C ARG A 143 -14.51 32.09 -8.91
N SER A 144 -14.85 30.81 -8.71
CA SER A 144 -16.23 30.41 -8.45
C SER A 144 -16.74 30.87 -7.07
N LEU A 145 -15.89 30.86 -6.05
CA LEU A 145 -16.21 31.43 -4.74
C LEU A 145 -16.38 32.96 -4.79
N ALA A 146 -15.54 33.66 -5.56
CA ALA A 146 -15.69 35.09 -5.75
C ALA A 146 -17.03 35.44 -6.42
N ASN A 147 -17.40 34.75 -7.49
CA ASN A 147 -18.68 34.98 -8.18
C ASN A 147 -19.89 34.71 -7.29
N THR A 148 -19.89 33.59 -6.55
CA THR A 148 -21.00 33.25 -5.64
C THR A 148 -21.14 34.24 -4.47
N SER A 149 -20.02 34.80 -3.98
CA SER A 149 -20.07 35.88 -2.98
C SER A 149 -20.64 37.19 -3.53
N ALA A 150 -20.31 37.53 -4.79
CA ALA A 150 -20.84 38.71 -5.46
C ALA A 150 -22.34 38.59 -5.73
N GLU A 151 -22.85 37.39 -6.01
CA GLU A 151 -24.28 37.14 -6.15
C GLU A 151 -25.01 37.26 -4.79
N ARG A 152 -24.44 36.70 -3.72
CA ARG A 152 -25.01 36.84 -2.37
C ARG A 152 -25.02 38.29 -1.90
N SER A 153 -23.99 39.08 -2.20
CA SER A 153 -23.96 40.49 -1.80
C SER A 153 -25.00 41.32 -2.55
N ARG A 154 -25.23 41.05 -3.85
CA ARG A 154 -26.33 41.67 -4.60
C ARG A 154 -27.70 41.28 -4.05
N ALA A 155 -27.91 40.00 -3.74
CA ALA A 155 -29.18 39.52 -3.17
C ALA A 155 -29.47 40.11 -1.78
N LEU A 156 -28.43 40.26 -0.94
CA LEU A 156 -28.57 40.92 0.36
C LEU A 156 -28.81 42.43 0.21
N ALA A 157 -28.19 43.09 -0.77
CA ALA A 157 -28.43 44.50 -1.04
C ALA A 157 -29.88 44.75 -1.49
N SER A 158 -30.45 43.90 -2.35
CA SER A 158 -31.86 44.00 -2.76
C SER A 158 -32.83 43.73 -1.61
N ALA A 159 -32.55 42.71 -0.78
CA ALA A 159 -33.38 42.41 0.40
C ALA A 159 -33.33 43.53 1.46
N ALA A 160 -32.16 44.18 1.61
CA ALA A 160 -31.99 45.32 2.50
C ALA A 160 -32.76 46.56 2.00
N SER A 161 -32.81 46.82 0.69
CA SER A 161 -33.61 47.94 0.15
C SER A 161 -35.10 47.75 0.41
N GLU A 162 -35.63 46.53 0.23
CA GLU A 162 -37.06 46.24 0.46
C GLU A 162 -37.45 46.41 1.93
N THR A 163 -36.56 46.00 2.85
CA THR A 163 -36.80 46.16 4.29
C THR A 163 -36.73 47.63 4.74
N VAL A 164 -35.84 48.44 4.15
CA VAL A 164 -35.76 49.89 4.44
C VAL A 164 -36.99 50.64 3.90
N GLU A 165 -37.49 50.28 2.72
CA GLU A 165 -38.72 50.85 2.17
C GLU A 165 -39.94 50.51 3.04
N GLY A 166 -40.07 49.25 3.47
CA GLY A 166 -41.13 48.84 4.40
C GLY A 166 -41.08 49.52 5.78
N TRP A 167 -39.88 49.91 6.24
CA TRP A 167 -39.73 50.70 7.46
C TRP A 167 -40.13 52.17 7.26
N ARG A 168 -39.74 52.78 6.13
CA ARG A 168 -40.14 54.14 5.76
C ARG A 168 -41.66 54.27 5.64
N HIS A 169 -42.32 53.28 5.04
CA HIS A 169 -43.78 53.28 4.90
C HIS A 169 -44.49 53.20 6.26
N ARG A 170 -43.99 52.38 7.18
CA ARG A 170 -44.51 52.28 8.56
C ARG A 170 -44.30 53.56 9.38
N LEU A 171 -43.19 54.27 9.16
CA LEU A 171 -42.97 55.58 9.80
C LEU A 171 -43.93 56.65 9.26
N ALA A 172 -44.14 56.70 7.94
CA ALA A 172 -45.07 57.64 7.33
C ALA A 172 -46.52 57.45 7.84
N GLU A 173 -46.97 56.20 7.96
CA GLU A 173 -48.25 55.83 8.59
C GLU A 173 -48.35 56.36 10.03
N ARG A 174 -47.28 56.18 10.82
CA ARG A 174 -47.25 56.61 12.23
C ARG A 174 -47.30 58.12 12.40
N PHE A 175 -46.77 58.89 11.44
CA PHE A 175 -46.86 60.36 11.45
C PHE A 175 -48.21 60.88 10.94
N ARG A 176 -48.91 60.15 10.07
CA ARG A 176 -50.27 60.50 9.63
C ARG A 176 -51.32 60.27 10.71
N ALA A 177 -51.10 59.32 11.61
CA ALA A 177 -52.05 58.98 12.68
C ALA A 177 -52.03 59.93 13.90
N LYS A 178 -51.40 61.12 13.82
CA LYS A 178 -51.38 62.05 14.96
C LYS A 178 -52.67 62.89 14.99
N PRO A 179 -53.55 62.73 16.00
CA PRO A 179 -54.82 63.45 16.06
C PRO A 179 -54.60 64.95 16.31
N ARG A 180 -55.31 65.76 15.53
CA ARG A 180 -55.36 67.22 15.63
C ARG A 180 -56.10 67.62 16.91
N PRO A 181 -55.50 68.38 17.85
CA PRO A 181 -56.22 68.86 19.01
C PRO A 181 -57.28 69.88 18.60
N ALA A 182 -58.47 69.76 19.20
CA ALA A 182 -59.61 70.65 19.02
C ALA A 182 -59.35 72.05 19.60
N PRO A 183 -59.99 73.11 19.07
CA PRO A 183 -59.86 74.46 19.60
C PRO A 183 -60.73 74.62 20.86
N ALA A 184 -60.16 75.21 21.91
CA ALA A 184 -60.90 75.63 23.10
C ALA A 184 -60.73 77.15 23.28
N GLU A 185 -61.84 77.74 23.69
CA GLU A 185 -62.23 79.14 23.61
C GLU A 185 -61.47 80.11 24.54
N ALA A 186 -61.60 81.37 24.18
CA ALA A 186 -61.08 82.55 24.87
C ALA A 186 -61.87 82.92 26.12
N VAL A 187 -61.19 83.33 27.20
CA VAL A 187 -61.68 84.29 28.22
C VAL A 187 -60.48 85.08 28.78
N ALA A 188 -60.67 86.39 28.94
CA ALA A 188 -59.79 87.38 29.59
C ALA A 188 -60.58 88.08 30.73
N PRO A 189 -60.08 89.13 31.43
CA PRO A 189 -58.78 89.37 32.11
C PRO A 189 -58.93 89.88 33.58
N ALA A 190 -57.85 89.92 34.38
CA ALA A 190 -57.63 90.79 35.57
C ALA A 190 -56.21 90.55 36.15
N THR A 191 -55.21 91.43 36.01
CA THR A 191 -54.79 92.65 36.76
C THR A 191 -53.91 92.44 38.01
N LEU A 192 -52.79 93.21 38.05
CA LEU A 192 -51.87 93.61 39.15
C LEU A 192 -50.81 92.57 39.59
N ASP A 193 -49.56 92.89 39.94
CA ASP A 193 -48.67 94.07 39.83
C ASP A 193 -47.23 93.63 40.20
N ALA A 194 -46.21 94.42 39.81
CA ALA A 194 -44.85 94.60 40.41
C ALA A 194 -43.94 93.36 40.70
N THR A 195 -42.62 93.29 40.47
CA THR A 195 -41.53 94.29 40.39
C THR A 195 -40.21 93.60 39.94
N SER A 196 -39.22 94.41 39.50
CA SER A 196 -37.76 94.13 39.47
C SER A 196 -37.20 93.39 38.23
N ALA A 197 -36.73 94.06 37.18
CA ALA A 197 -35.45 94.78 37.00
C ALA A 197 -34.28 93.87 36.53
N ALA A 198 -33.88 94.00 35.25
CA ALA A 198 -32.53 94.35 34.79
C ALA A 198 -32.24 93.93 33.33
N ALA A 199 -32.00 94.95 32.50
CA ALA A 199 -31.02 95.08 31.39
C ALA A 199 -30.82 93.97 30.31
N ILE A 200 -31.17 94.37 29.08
CA ILE A 200 -30.73 93.94 27.73
C ILE A 200 -29.23 94.36 27.54
N PRO A 201 -28.32 93.69 26.77
CA PRO A 201 -28.47 93.42 25.32
C PRO A 201 -27.86 92.15 24.71
N GLN A 202 -28.20 91.99 23.42
CA GLN A 202 -27.91 90.93 22.45
C GLN A 202 -26.46 90.40 22.37
N PRO A 203 -26.28 89.24 21.72
CA PRO A 203 -25.34 89.21 20.59
C PRO A 203 -25.82 88.40 19.36
N PRO A 204 -25.11 88.55 18.22
CA PRO A 204 -25.54 88.06 16.91
C PRO A 204 -25.05 86.63 16.61
N GLY A 205 -25.69 86.05 15.59
CA GLY A 205 -25.07 85.35 14.46
C GLY A 205 -23.97 84.30 14.70
N GLY A 206 -24.24 83.10 14.18
CA GLY A 206 -23.29 82.43 13.27
C GLY A 206 -22.24 81.49 13.89
N ALA A 207 -22.33 80.22 13.49
CA ALA A 207 -21.19 79.33 13.26
C ALA A 207 -20.21 79.05 14.42
N ALA A 208 -20.62 78.29 15.45
CA ALA A 208 -19.67 77.63 16.35
C ALA A 208 -20.24 76.43 17.16
N ARG A 209 -21.05 75.54 16.56
CA ARG A 209 -21.58 74.35 17.28
C ARG A 209 -21.22 72.98 16.69
N PHE A 210 -20.22 72.90 15.82
CA PHE A 210 -19.74 71.62 15.27
C PHE A 210 -18.28 71.26 15.59
N ALA A 211 -17.57 72.01 16.43
CA ALA A 211 -16.15 71.75 16.70
C ALA A 211 -15.86 70.96 18.00
N THR A 212 -16.85 70.63 18.83
CA THR A 212 -16.62 69.98 20.14
C THR A 212 -17.10 68.54 20.26
N LEU A 213 -17.52 67.89 19.16
CA LEU A 213 -17.81 66.45 19.13
C LEU A 213 -16.70 65.57 18.55
N GLY A 214 -15.62 66.17 18.02
CA GLY A 214 -14.52 65.46 17.35
C GLY A 214 -13.39 64.98 18.27
N THR A 215 -13.25 65.52 19.48
CA THR A 215 -12.10 65.24 20.36
C THR A 215 -12.37 64.17 21.43
N ARG A 216 -13.60 63.60 21.51
CA ARG A 216 -13.91 62.46 22.39
C ARG A 216 -13.92 61.08 21.71
N LEU A 217 -13.79 61.00 20.38
CA LEU A 217 -13.67 59.71 19.68
C LEU A 217 -12.22 59.26 19.42
N GLY A 218 -11.23 60.15 19.51
CA GLY A 218 -9.82 59.82 19.27
C GLY A 218 -9.09 59.13 20.44
N GLY A 219 -9.60 59.29 21.67
CA GLY A 219 -8.97 58.72 22.88
C GLY A 219 -9.23 57.22 23.07
N ASN A 220 -10.36 56.71 22.60
CA ASN A 220 -10.79 55.33 22.87
C ASN A 220 -10.16 54.29 21.92
N LEU A 221 -9.59 54.72 20.78
CA LEU A 221 -8.97 53.79 19.82
C LEU A 221 -7.55 53.35 20.21
N ARG A 222 -6.82 54.15 21.01
CA ARG A 222 -5.51 53.74 21.56
C ARG A 222 -5.62 52.84 22.79
N GLN A 223 -6.75 52.89 23.50
CA GLN A 223 -6.99 52.03 24.67
C GLN A 223 -7.48 50.63 24.28
N VAL A 224 -8.03 50.47 23.07
CA VAL A 224 -8.40 49.17 22.49
C VAL A 224 -7.17 48.42 21.96
N SER A 225 -6.15 49.12 21.44
CA SER A 225 -4.91 48.48 20.96
C SER A 225 -3.99 47.99 22.10
N ALA A 226 -4.09 48.56 23.31
CA ALA A 226 -3.35 48.07 24.47
C ALA A 226 -4.00 46.80 25.10
N ARG A 227 -5.32 46.66 25.02
CA ARG A 227 -6.04 45.47 25.52
C ARG A 227 -5.95 44.25 24.58
N SER A 228 -5.64 44.44 23.30
CA SER A 228 -5.43 43.33 22.37
C SER A 228 -4.11 42.57 22.59
N GLY A 229 -3.09 43.23 23.16
CA GLY A 229 -1.82 42.57 23.50
C GLY A 229 -1.95 41.56 24.65
N GLU A 230 -2.82 41.85 25.62
CA GLU A 230 -3.07 40.99 26.80
C GLU A 230 -3.97 39.77 26.47
N ALA A 231 -4.81 39.88 25.43
CA ALA A 231 -5.61 38.76 24.93
C ALA A 231 -4.77 37.78 24.11
N ALA A 232 -3.73 38.26 23.44
CA ALA A 232 -2.84 37.43 22.62
C ALA A 232 -1.86 36.58 23.47
N SER A 233 -1.44 37.07 24.65
CA SER A 233 -0.63 36.27 25.58
C SER A 233 -1.45 35.18 26.27
N ARG A 234 -2.69 35.47 26.71
CA ARG A 234 -3.57 34.46 27.33
C ARG A 234 -3.98 33.33 26.38
N LEU A 235 -4.04 33.60 25.07
CA LEU A 235 -4.27 32.56 24.06
C LEU A 235 -3.05 31.65 23.84
N ARG A 236 -1.84 32.13 24.12
CA ARG A 236 -0.61 31.34 24.02
C ARG A 236 -0.49 30.36 25.18
N ASP A 237 -0.82 30.81 26.40
CA ASP A 237 -0.76 29.97 27.60
C ASP A 237 -1.81 28.83 27.56
N VAL A 238 -3.02 29.09 27.06
CA VAL A 238 -4.09 28.06 26.93
C VAL A 238 -3.75 26.99 25.88
N VAL A 239 -2.92 27.31 24.89
CA VAL A 239 -2.49 26.36 23.85
C VAL A 239 -1.34 25.48 24.32
N GLU A 240 -0.41 25.99 25.13
CA GLU A 240 0.64 25.15 25.74
C GLU A 240 0.09 24.22 26.82
N ASP A 241 -0.85 24.68 27.66
CA ASP A 241 -1.50 23.82 28.66
C ASP A 241 -2.37 22.72 28.02
N GLY A 242 -2.95 22.98 26.84
CA GLY A 242 -3.72 21.99 26.08
C GLY A 242 -2.88 20.89 25.43
N LEU A 243 -1.57 21.12 25.22
CA LEU A 243 -0.64 20.14 24.65
C LEU A 243 0.06 19.30 25.73
N ALA A 244 0.17 19.81 26.97
CA ALA A 244 0.73 19.07 28.10
C ALA A 244 -0.30 18.13 28.76
N ALA A 245 -1.60 18.45 28.70
CA ALA A 245 -2.65 17.61 29.26
C ALA A 245 -3.14 16.56 28.23
N GLY A 246 -2.51 15.39 28.20
CA GLY A 246 -2.84 14.23 27.35
C GLY A 246 -4.24 13.62 27.60
N GLY A 247 -5.30 14.35 27.30
CA GLY A 247 -6.70 13.96 27.53
C GLY A 247 -7.48 13.67 26.25
N ARG A 248 -7.87 12.41 26.06
CA ARG A 248 -8.71 11.90 24.97
C ARG A 248 -10.13 12.51 24.97
N ARG A 249 -10.44 13.49 24.11
CA ARG A 249 -11.83 13.82 23.70
C ARG A 249 -11.90 14.31 22.23
N PRO A 250 -12.70 13.68 21.34
CA PRO A 250 -12.65 13.94 19.90
C PRO A 250 -13.79 14.84 19.39
N VAL A 251 -13.92 16.10 19.86
CA VAL A 251 -15.00 17.00 19.38
C VAL A 251 -14.58 18.46 19.13
N VAL A 252 -13.30 18.85 19.17
CA VAL A 252 -12.90 20.29 18.98
C VAL A 252 -12.01 20.55 17.75
N LEU A 253 -11.67 19.55 16.95
CA LEU A 253 -10.77 19.69 15.79
C LEU A 253 -11.49 20.02 14.45
N MET A 254 -12.32 21.06 14.41
CA MET A 254 -12.76 21.65 13.13
C MET A 254 -12.62 23.18 13.03
N GLY A 255 -12.01 23.85 14.03
CA GLY A 255 -11.85 25.31 14.03
C GLY A 255 -10.44 25.86 13.78
N LEU A 256 -9.39 25.03 13.84
CA LEU A 256 -8.00 25.52 13.96
C LEU A 256 -7.08 25.18 12.77
N GLY A 257 -7.62 24.72 11.63
CA GLY A 257 -6.82 24.42 10.43
C GLY A 257 -6.51 25.62 9.54
N ALA A 258 -7.25 26.74 9.67
CA ALA A 258 -7.18 27.86 8.72
C ALA A 258 -6.12 28.93 9.06
N LEU A 259 -5.61 28.99 10.30
CA LEU A 259 -4.65 30.02 10.72
C LEU A 259 -3.18 29.56 10.73
N ALA A 260 -2.92 28.25 10.78
CA ALA A 260 -1.55 27.72 10.75
C ALA A 260 -0.87 27.83 9.37
N GLY A 261 -1.65 27.86 8.28
CA GLY A 261 -1.12 27.96 6.90
C GLY A 261 -0.58 29.34 6.53
N ALA A 262 -1.12 30.42 7.11
CA ALA A 262 -0.72 31.79 6.76
C ALA A 262 0.63 32.21 7.37
N ALA A 263 0.99 31.67 8.54
CA ALA A 263 2.27 31.98 9.20
C ALA A 263 3.47 31.28 8.53
N LEU A 264 3.26 30.09 7.94
CA LEU A 264 4.33 29.29 7.34
C LEU A 264 4.74 29.83 5.96
N VAL A 265 3.80 30.43 5.20
CA VAL A 265 4.09 31.08 3.92
C VAL A 265 4.82 32.43 4.10
N ALA A 266 4.57 33.14 5.20
CA ALA A 266 5.30 34.39 5.50
C ALA A 266 6.73 34.12 6.00
N GLY A 267 6.96 33.03 6.73
CA GLY A 267 8.31 32.64 7.19
C GLY A 267 9.24 32.18 6.07
N LEU A 268 8.71 31.51 5.03
CA LEU A 268 9.53 31.01 3.91
C LEU A 268 9.95 32.10 2.92
N LEU A 269 9.28 33.25 2.89
CA LEU A 269 9.59 34.36 1.98
C LEU A 269 10.64 35.34 2.54
N LEU A 270 11.06 35.19 3.81
CA LEU A 270 12.02 36.08 4.47
C LEU A 270 13.39 35.47 4.75
N ALA A 271 13.59 34.16 4.52
CA ALA A 271 14.83 33.44 4.86
C ALA A 271 15.70 33.02 3.63
N GLY A 272 15.51 33.67 2.48
CA GLY A 272 16.17 33.28 1.23
C GLY A 272 17.19 34.29 0.71
N ARG A 273 18.23 34.61 1.49
CA ARG A 273 19.45 35.27 0.97
C ARG A 273 20.60 35.15 1.96
N GLU A 274 21.56 34.26 1.69
CA GLU A 274 22.99 34.47 1.97
C GLU A 274 23.85 33.44 1.24
N ASP A 275 24.90 33.97 0.62
CA ASP A 275 25.94 33.33 -0.19
C ASP A 275 26.90 32.49 0.67
N GLY A 276 27.55 31.48 0.08
CA GLY A 276 28.60 30.74 0.78
C GLY A 276 29.32 29.71 -0.07
N ALA A 277 30.39 30.14 -0.74
CA ALA A 277 31.37 29.32 -1.42
C ALA A 277 32.04 28.31 -0.46
N GLY A 278 32.44 27.14 -0.99
CA GLY A 278 33.12 26.10 -0.21
C GLY A 278 33.65 24.99 -1.11
N GLU A 279 34.87 25.21 -1.58
CA GLU A 279 35.73 24.34 -2.38
C GLU A 279 36.13 23.03 -1.65
N THR A 280 36.40 21.99 -2.44
CA THR A 280 37.38 20.90 -2.20
C THR A 280 37.20 19.98 -0.99
N GLN A 281 36.88 18.70 -1.24
CA GLN A 281 37.84 17.61 -0.96
C GLN A 281 37.41 16.26 -1.53
N VAL A 282 38.18 15.84 -2.54
CA VAL A 282 38.36 14.47 -2.98
C VAL A 282 38.87 13.63 -1.80
N SER A 283 38.13 12.59 -1.41
CA SER A 283 38.67 11.52 -0.57
C SER A 283 38.75 10.23 -1.37
N ARG A 284 39.89 10.08 -2.06
CA ARG A 284 40.41 8.79 -2.51
C ARG A 284 40.89 8.04 -1.27
N ASN A 285 40.18 6.98 -0.89
CA ASN A 285 40.81 5.94 -0.08
C ASN A 285 41.43 4.91 -1.02
N THR A 286 42.75 5.00 -1.16
CA THR A 286 43.62 3.93 -1.63
C THR A 286 44.79 3.89 -0.66
N ALA A 287 44.89 2.82 0.12
CA ALA A 287 46.19 2.30 0.55
C ALA A 287 46.06 0.85 1.04
N PRO A 288 47.15 0.06 0.92
CA PRO A 288 47.14 -1.39 0.86
C PRO A 288 47.74 -2.04 2.11
N GLN A 289 47.40 -3.28 2.40
CA GLN A 289 48.20 -4.17 3.26
C GLN A 289 47.93 -5.61 2.81
N ALA A 290 48.87 -6.22 2.10
CA ALA A 290 50.09 -6.86 2.62
C ALA A 290 49.82 -8.33 2.99
N GLU A 291 50.04 -9.14 1.97
CA GLU A 291 50.54 -10.51 1.97
C GLU A 291 51.37 -10.88 3.21
N GLN A 292 50.96 -11.95 3.91
CA GLN A 292 51.88 -12.78 4.68
C GLN A 292 51.53 -14.27 4.51
N PRO A 293 52.56 -15.14 4.55
CA PRO A 293 52.59 -16.40 3.83
C PRO A 293 52.27 -17.61 4.71
N ALA A 294 51.89 -18.69 4.04
CA ALA A 294 51.80 -20.04 4.59
C ALA A 294 53.16 -20.54 5.16
N PRO A 295 53.10 -21.46 6.14
CA PRO A 295 54.09 -22.52 6.23
C PRO A 295 53.48 -23.89 5.95
N ALA A 296 54.32 -24.70 5.31
CA ALA A 296 54.06 -25.99 4.73
C ALA A 296 53.89 -27.14 5.75
N ALA A 297 53.12 -28.13 5.28
CA ALA A 297 53.39 -29.58 5.30
C ALA A 297 53.84 -30.28 6.59
N ASN A 298 53.07 -31.31 6.97
CA ASN A 298 53.66 -32.64 7.13
C ASN A 298 52.62 -33.76 6.87
N PRO A 299 52.90 -34.74 6.00
CA PRO A 299 52.10 -35.94 5.84
C PRO A 299 52.73 -37.13 6.59
N ALA A 300 51.93 -37.89 7.33
CA ALA A 300 52.36 -39.20 7.85
C ALA A 300 51.17 -40.16 8.04
N ALA A 301 51.05 -41.03 7.03
CA ALA A 301 50.80 -42.48 7.08
C ALA A 301 49.53 -43.09 7.77
N PRO A 302 49.04 -44.23 7.22
CA PRO A 302 47.76 -44.85 7.57
C PRO A 302 47.92 -45.92 8.66
N ASN A 303 46.82 -46.27 9.34
CA ASN A 303 46.73 -47.54 10.07
C ASN A 303 45.33 -48.15 9.92
N PRO A 304 45.20 -49.42 9.47
CA PRO A 304 43.94 -50.13 9.39
C PRO A 304 43.74 -51.01 10.63
N ALA A 305 42.52 -51.09 11.15
CA ALA A 305 42.09 -52.25 11.94
C ALA A 305 40.56 -52.31 11.99
N ASN A 306 40.06 -53.41 11.42
CA ASN A 306 38.69 -53.89 11.54
C ASN A 306 38.29 -54.06 13.01
N THR A 307 37.05 -53.78 13.34
CA THR A 307 36.36 -54.48 14.43
C THR A 307 34.90 -54.66 14.05
N ASP A 308 34.59 -55.88 13.62
CA ASP A 308 33.25 -56.45 13.59
C ASP A 308 32.63 -56.42 15.00
N THR A 309 31.48 -55.76 15.15
CA THR A 309 30.47 -56.11 16.16
C THR A 309 29.10 -55.59 15.66
N PRO A 310 28.07 -56.44 15.50
CA PRO A 310 26.76 -56.00 15.05
C PRO A 310 25.92 -55.48 16.24
N PRO A 311 25.27 -54.30 16.14
CA PRO A 311 24.20 -53.90 17.04
C PRO A 311 22.81 -54.23 16.46
N PRO A 312 21.78 -54.35 17.32
CA PRO A 312 20.55 -55.10 17.07
C PRO A 312 19.58 -54.40 16.12
N GLU A 313 18.79 -55.23 15.42
CA GLU A 313 17.64 -54.86 14.58
C GLU A 313 16.75 -53.83 15.29
N THR A 314 16.78 -52.60 14.77
CA THR A 314 15.77 -51.59 15.06
C THR A 314 14.98 -51.37 13.78
N ASP A 315 13.70 -51.67 13.87
CA ASP A 315 12.63 -51.48 12.90
C ASP A 315 12.76 -50.13 12.15
N GLN A 316 13.40 -50.13 10.97
CA GLN A 316 13.59 -48.93 10.16
C GLN A 316 12.36 -48.71 9.27
N ARG A 317 11.39 -48.00 9.84
CA ARG A 317 10.41 -47.23 9.07
C ARG A 317 11.16 -46.26 8.15
N PRO A 318 10.76 -46.11 6.86
CA PRO A 318 11.43 -45.19 5.92
C PRO A 318 11.59 -43.78 6.51
N PRO A 319 12.76 -43.13 6.35
CA PRO A 319 13.00 -41.81 6.87
C PRO A 319 12.08 -40.81 6.18
N GLU A 320 11.16 -40.27 6.97
CA GLU A 320 10.31 -39.16 6.58
C GLU A 320 11.20 -37.96 6.21
N PRO A 321 10.92 -37.22 5.12
CA PRO A 321 11.73 -36.07 4.72
C PRO A 321 11.84 -35.08 5.89
N PRO A 322 12.95 -34.32 6.00
CA PRO A 322 13.23 -33.49 7.16
C PRO A 322 12.11 -32.48 7.37
N ARG A 323 11.19 -32.81 8.29
CA ARG A 323 10.17 -31.88 8.77
C ARG A 323 10.92 -30.71 9.38
N ASN A 324 10.79 -29.53 8.79
CA ASN A 324 11.30 -28.33 9.42
C ASN A 324 10.66 -28.28 10.83
N PRO A 325 11.44 -28.25 11.92
CA PRO A 325 10.90 -28.36 13.28
C PRO A 325 9.89 -27.26 13.63
N ASN A 326 9.84 -26.20 12.83
CA ASN A 326 8.91 -25.08 12.98
C ASN A 326 7.72 -25.12 12.00
N ALA A 327 7.65 -26.11 11.11
CA ALA A 327 6.49 -26.30 10.24
C ALA A 327 5.33 -26.91 11.05
N VAL A 328 4.17 -26.28 10.98
CA VAL A 328 2.94 -26.77 11.60
C VAL A 328 2.06 -27.35 10.51
N GLU A 329 1.76 -28.64 10.58
CA GLU A 329 0.87 -29.32 9.66
C GLU A 329 -0.28 -29.97 10.42
N GLY A 330 -1.49 -29.89 9.87
CA GLY A 330 -2.64 -30.55 10.44
C GLY A 330 -3.96 -30.02 9.86
N PRO A 331 -5.10 -30.57 10.32
CA PRO A 331 -6.40 -30.03 9.95
C PRO A 331 -6.51 -28.57 10.42
N ALA A 332 -7.01 -27.72 9.54
CA ALA A 332 -7.22 -26.31 9.84
C ALA A 332 -8.65 -26.05 10.31
N GLU A 333 -8.76 -25.40 11.46
CA GLU A 333 -10.00 -24.86 12.01
C GLU A 333 -9.92 -23.34 12.00
N VAL A 334 -10.92 -22.69 11.41
CA VAL A 334 -10.91 -21.23 11.24
C VAL A 334 -11.48 -20.57 12.49
N ILE A 335 -10.74 -19.63 13.07
CA ILE A 335 -11.25 -18.78 14.16
C ILE A 335 -11.73 -17.46 13.55
N ASP A 336 -10.88 -16.88 12.70
CA ASP A 336 -11.20 -15.71 11.90
C ASP A 336 -10.44 -15.77 10.56
N THR A 337 -10.62 -14.77 9.68
CA THR A 337 -10.00 -14.79 8.35
C THR A 337 -8.48 -14.58 8.35
N ALA A 338 -7.88 -14.11 9.45
CA ALA A 338 -6.44 -13.93 9.62
C ALA A 338 -5.83 -14.93 10.63
N THR A 339 -6.65 -15.69 11.38
CA THR A 339 -6.21 -16.59 12.44
C THR A 339 -6.85 -17.97 12.29
N LEU A 340 -6.01 -19.01 12.21
CA LEU A 340 -6.42 -20.40 12.16
C LEU A 340 -5.85 -21.19 13.34
N ARG A 341 -6.52 -22.28 13.68
CA ARG A 341 -5.99 -23.32 14.55
C ARG A 341 -5.59 -24.51 13.69
N VAL A 342 -4.28 -24.80 13.62
CA VAL A 342 -3.72 -25.90 12.82
C VAL A 342 -3.03 -26.87 13.77
N GLY A 343 -3.48 -28.13 13.79
CA GLY A 343 -2.91 -29.14 14.70
C GLY A 343 -2.98 -28.74 16.18
N GLY A 344 -4.00 -27.97 16.57
CA GLY A 344 -4.18 -27.45 17.93
C GLY A 344 -3.37 -26.20 18.28
N LYS A 345 -2.50 -25.71 17.38
CA LYS A 345 -1.74 -24.46 17.56
C LYS A 345 -2.46 -23.29 16.89
N LEU A 346 -2.49 -22.14 17.55
CA LEU A 346 -3.00 -20.89 16.99
C LEU A 346 -1.95 -20.31 16.04
N VAL A 347 -2.33 -20.04 14.79
CA VAL A 347 -1.47 -19.55 13.72
C VAL A 347 -2.10 -18.31 13.09
N ARG A 348 -1.33 -17.23 12.96
CA ARG A 348 -1.74 -16.01 12.25
C ARG A 348 -1.20 -16.06 10.82
N LEU A 349 -2.06 -15.78 9.84
CA LEU A 349 -1.68 -15.69 8.43
C LEU A 349 -0.79 -14.48 8.17
N PHE A 350 0.29 -14.69 7.42
CA PHE A 350 1.20 -13.64 7.00
C PHE A 350 0.53 -12.73 5.96
N GLY A 351 0.71 -11.43 6.11
CA GLY A 351 0.22 -10.47 5.12
C GLY A 351 -1.28 -10.15 5.22
N VAL A 352 -2.04 -10.78 6.12
CA VAL A 352 -3.49 -10.58 6.26
C VAL A 352 -3.82 -9.86 7.57
N GLU A 353 -4.55 -8.75 7.47
CA GLU A 353 -5.15 -8.04 8.58
C GLU A 353 -6.64 -8.36 8.68
N TRP A 354 -7.08 -8.77 9.87
CA TRP A 354 -8.48 -9.05 10.14
C TRP A 354 -9.30 -7.76 10.14
N VAL A 355 -10.45 -7.81 9.47
CA VAL A 355 -11.41 -6.70 9.44
C VAL A 355 -12.80 -7.24 9.78
N ARG A 356 -13.56 -6.44 10.52
CA ARG A 356 -14.96 -6.76 10.82
C ARG A 356 -15.77 -6.87 9.53
N GLY A 357 -16.42 -8.02 9.34
CA GLY A 357 -17.14 -8.37 8.12
C GLY A 357 -16.39 -9.35 7.21
N GLY A 358 -15.18 -9.77 7.57
CA GLY A 358 -14.49 -10.88 6.91
C GLY A 358 -15.31 -12.17 6.99
N GLN A 359 -15.44 -12.87 5.87
CA GLN A 359 -16.31 -14.05 5.72
C GLN A 359 -15.60 -15.34 6.21
N ALA A 360 -15.43 -15.47 7.53
CA ALA A 360 -14.77 -16.64 8.14
C ALA A 360 -15.48 -17.97 7.83
N ASP A 361 -16.81 -17.95 7.68
CA ASP A 361 -17.61 -19.12 7.30
C ASP A 361 -17.28 -19.61 5.88
N GLU A 362 -17.00 -18.70 4.94
CA GLU A 362 -16.62 -19.06 3.58
C GLU A 362 -15.22 -19.71 3.54
N LEU A 363 -14.27 -19.19 4.32
CA LEU A 363 -12.96 -19.81 4.49
C LEU A 363 -13.08 -21.20 5.13
N SER A 364 -13.93 -21.36 6.15
CA SER A 364 -14.22 -22.65 6.77
C SER A 364 -14.78 -23.65 5.77
N LYS A 365 -15.71 -23.20 4.93
CA LYS A 365 -16.32 -24.01 3.85
C LYS A 365 -15.36 -24.32 2.71
N TYR A 366 -14.37 -23.46 2.47
CA TYR A 366 -13.29 -23.73 1.53
C TYR A 366 -12.37 -24.81 2.10
N LEU A 367 -11.92 -24.67 3.35
CA LEU A 367 -11.01 -25.62 3.97
C LEU A 367 -11.64 -26.99 4.18
N ARG A 368 -12.90 -27.09 4.64
CA ARG A 368 -13.61 -28.36 4.92
C ARG A 368 -12.80 -29.36 5.76
N GLY A 369 -11.97 -28.86 6.68
CA GLY A 369 -11.09 -29.69 7.49
C GLY A 369 -9.89 -30.30 6.74
N ARG A 370 -9.57 -29.81 5.53
CA ARG A 370 -8.33 -30.16 4.81
C ARG A 370 -7.10 -29.83 5.66
N SER A 371 -6.04 -30.61 5.45
CA SER A 371 -4.74 -30.33 6.06
C SER A 371 -4.12 -29.09 5.41
N VAL A 372 -3.49 -28.28 6.25
CA VAL A 372 -2.78 -27.07 5.86
C VAL A 372 -1.37 -27.15 6.42
N THR A 373 -0.39 -26.75 5.62
CA THR A 373 1.02 -26.69 6.03
C THR A 373 1.41 -25.23 6.21
N CYS A 374 1.74 -24.85 7.44
CA CYS A 374 2.12 -23.49 7.82
C CYS A 374 3.62 -23.42 8.14
N LEU A 375 4.30 -22.48 7.48
CA LEU A 375 5.72 -22.18 7.69
C LEU A 375 5.86 -20.78 8.29
N PRO A 376 6.77 -20.56 9.26
CA PRO A 376 7.00 -19.23 9.81
C PRO A 376 7.55 -18.28 8.73
N ALA A 377 6.97 -17.09 8.61
CA ALA A 377 7.46 -16.07 7.70
C ALA A 377 8.75 -15.43 8.26
N ALA A 378 9.76 -15.24 7.41
CA ALA A 378 11.02 -14.65 7.85
C ALA A 378 10.81 -13.24 8.41
N GLY A 379 11.19 -13.02 9.67
CA GLY A 379 11.09 -11.71 10.32
C GLY A 379 9.70 -11.33 10.85
N SER A 380 8.73 -12.24 10.82
CA SER A 380 7.39 -12.01 11.38
C SER A 380 6.99 -13.13 12.37
N SER A 381 5.99 -12.84 13.20
CA SER A 381 5.29 -13.84 14.02
C SER A 381 4.18 -14.55 13.26
N ALA A 382 3.87 -14.07 12.05
CA ALA A 382 2.88 -14.68 11.17
C ALA A 382 3.48 -15.82 10.33
N HIS A 383 2.61 -16.65 9.78
CA HIS A 383 2.98 -17.86 9.05
C HIS A 383 2.38 -17.81 7.65
N VAL A 384 3.16 -18.31 6.68
CA VAL A 384 2.68 -18.59 5.33
C VAL A 384 2.07 -19.99 5.36
N CYS A 385 0.76 -20.06 5.17
CA CYS A 385 0.02 -21.30 5.23
C CYS A 385 -0.44 -21.71 3.84
N THR A 386 -0.14 -22.94 3.44
CA THR A 386 -0.49 -23.46 2.13
C THR A 386 -1.48 -24.62 2.23
N VAL A 387 -2.46 -24.63 1.33
CA VAL A 387 -3.41 -25.73 1.16
C VAL A 387 -3.32 -26.23 -0.27
N GLU A 388 -2.99 -27.51 -0.47
CA GLU A 388 -2.81 -28.10 -1.81
C GLU A 388 -1.84 -27.28 -2.69
N GLY A 389 -0.80 -26.69 -2.10
CA GLY A 389 0.17 -25.84 -2.80
C GLY A 389 -0.28 -24.42 -3.13
N ARG A 390 -1.43 -23.96 -2.63
CA ARG A 390 -1.91 -22.56 -2.76
C ARG A 390 -1.76 -21.80 -1.45
N ASP A 391 -1.30 -20.55 -1.50
CA ASP A 391 -1.20 -19.68 -0.34
C ASP A 391 -2.60 -19.27 0.15
N LEU A 392 -2.89 -19.55 1.42
CA LEU A 392 -4.16 -19.17 2.05
C LEU A 392 -4.29 -17.66 2.19
N SER A 393 -3.20 -16.92 2.39
CA SER A 393 -3.23 -15.47 2.50
C SER A 393 -3.74 -14.84 1.21
N GLU A 394 -3.27 -15.34 0.06
CA GLU A 394 -3.72 -14.89 -1.26
C GLU A 394 -5.21 -15.21 -1.46
N VAL A 395 -5.64 -16.44 -1.16
CA VAL A 395 -7.05 -16.85 -1.28
C VAL A 395 -7.97 -15.97 -0.42
N VAL A 396 -7.58 -15.66 0.81
CA VAL A 396 -8.37 -14.82 1.71
C VAL A 396 -8.49 -13.40 1.16
N LEU A 397 -7.38 -12.79 0.72
CA LEU A 397 -7.37 -11.42 0.21
C LEU A 397 -8.12 -11.30 -1.12
N PHE A 398 -7.92 -12.25 -2.02
CA PHE A 398 -8.59 -12.29 -3.33
C PHE A 398 -10.12 -12.37 -3.23
N ASN A 399 -10.65 -13.06 -2.22
CA ASN A 399 -12.09 -13.13 -1.96
C ASN A 399 -12.62 -11.96 -1.10
N GLY A 400 -11.77 -11.01 -0.71
CA GLY A 400 -12.15 -9.88 0.13
C GLY A 400 -12.41 -10.26 1.59
N GLY A 401 -11.74 -11.30 2.10
CA GLY A 401 -11.88 -11.77 3.48
C GLY A 401 -11.13 -10.92 4.52
N GLY A 402 -10.28 -9.99 4.09
CA GLY A 402 -9.47 -9.11 4.95
C GLY A 402 -8.80 -7.97 4.18
N ARG A 403 -7.85 -7.30 4.81
CA ARG A 403 -6.97 -6.28 4.19
C ARG A 403 -5.54 -6.79 4.13
N ALA A 404 -4.76 -6.36 3.14
CA ALA A 404 -3.34 -6.62 3.13
C ALA A 404 -2.69 -5.80 4.26
N SER A 405 -1.94 -6.47 5.13
CA SER A 405 -1.18 -5.82 6.19
C SER A 405 0.08 -5.14 5.63
N SER A 406 0.78 -4.34 6.44
CA SER A 406 2.03 -3.68 6.03
C SER A 406 3.18 -4.64 5.68
N GLU A 407 3.11 -5.89 6.12
CA GLU A 407 4.09 -6.94 5.81
C GLU A 407 3.72 -7.75 4.55
N ALA A 408 2.58 -7.45 3.91
CA ALA A 408 2.11 -8.19 2.75
C ALA A 408 3.09 -8.11 1.56
N THR A 409 3.27 -9.24 0.86
CA THR A 409 4.03 -9.27 -0.39
C THR A 409 3.27 -8.51 -1.49
N PRO A 410 3.94 -8.08 -2.58
CA PRO A 410 3.27 -7.41 -3.70
C PRO A 410 2.14 -8.23 -4.32
N GLU A 411 2.25 -9.56 -4.31
CA GLU A 411 1.21 -10.47 -4.81
C GLU A 411 -0.06 -10.42 -3.93
N LEU A 412 0.10 -10.38 -2.61
CA LEU A 412 -1.01 -10.24 -1.66
C LEU A 412 -1.71 -8.88 -1.78
N VAL A 413 -0.95 -7.80 -2.04
CA VAL A 413 -1.53 -6.48 -2.32
C VAL A 413 -2.34 -6.49 -3.61
N ALA A 414 -1.82 -7.11 -4.68
CA ALA A 414 -2.55 -7.26 -5.93
C ALA A 414 -3.85 -8.07 -5.77
N ALA A 415 -3.84 -9.11 -4.92
CA ALA A 415 -5.04 -9.87 -4.57
C ALA A 415 -6.09 -9.02 -3.83
N GLU A 416 -5.68 -8.14 -2.91
CA GLU A 416 -6.60 -7.19 -2.28
C GLU A 416 -7.19 -6.20 -3.31
N ASP A 417 -6.36 -5.63 -4.19
CA ASP A 417 -6.81 -4.68 -5.20
C ASP A 417 -7.81 -5.31 -6.18
N HIS A 418 -7.65 -6.60 -6.50
CA HIS A 418 -8.64 -7.37 -7.24
C HIS A 418 -9.98 -7.42 -6.49
N ALA A 419 -9.95 -7.84 -5.22
CA ALA A 419 -11.17 -7.89 -4.40
C ALA A 419 -11.85 -6.52 -4.24
N ARG A 420 -11.07 -5.44 -4.17
CA ARG A 420 -11.58 -4.07 -4.11
C ARG A 420 -12.25 -3.65 -5.40
N THR A 421 -11.66 -3.99 -6.55
CA THR A 421 -12.19 -3.69 -7.89
C THR A 421 -13.50 -4.43 -8.15
N GLU A 422 -13.53 -5.72 -7.80
CA GLU A 422 -14.70 -6.59 -7.95
C GLU A 422 -15.74 -6.44 -6.81
N ARG A 423 -15.47 -5.55 -5.84
CA ARG A 423 -16.31 -5.32 -4.65
C ARG A 423 -16.68 -6.61 -3.93
N LEU A 424 -15.68 -7.47 -3.66
CA LEU A 424 -15.85 -8.75 -2.97
C LEU A 424 -15.74 -8.62 -1.44
N GLY A 425 -16.35 -9.55 -0.71
CA GLY A 425 -16.28 -9.63 0.76
C GLY A 425 -16.54 -8.30 1.49
N VAL A 426 -15.54 -7.82 2.23
CA VAL A 426 -15.59 -6.56 2.99
C VAL A 426 -15.73 -5.29 2.13
N TRP A 427 -15.54 -5.40 0.81
CA TRP A 427 -15.57 -4.29 -0.15
C TRP A 427 -16.92 -4.11 -0.85
N LYS A 428 -17.95 -4.89 -0.50
CA LYS A 428 -19.30 -4.88 -1.14
C LYS A 428 -20.11 -3.58 -0.98
N LYS A 429 -19.53 -2.46 -0.55
CA LYS A 429 -20.27 -1.22 -0.22
C LYS A 429 -20.46 -0.27 -1.39
#